data_AF-A0A6A2XUF0-F1
#
_entry.id   AF-A0A6A2XUF0-F1
#
_cell.length_a   1.000
_cell.length_b   1.000
_cell.length_c   1.000
_cell.angle_alpha   90.00
_cell.angle_beta   90.00
_cell.angle_gamma   90.00
#
_symmetry.space_group_name_H-M   'P 1'
#
loop_
_entity.id
_entity.type
_entity.pdbx_description
1 polymer ?
#
loop_
_entity_poly.entity_id
_entity_poly.type
_entity_poly.pdbx_seq_one_letter_code
_entity_poly.pdbx_strand_id
1 'polypeptide(L)'
;MAKPSASANSSSSGFEDLLPVMANNLGGEGLMGELCNGFNLLMDREKGVITFDSLKKKSALLGLQDLSDDDLRSVVKEGDFDGDGVLNQMEFCVLMFRLSPELMEASRFLLEEAFQHEFKQFL
;
A
#
# COMPACT_ATOMS: atom_id res chain seq x y z
N MET A 1 -26.31 -34.07 7.36
CA MET A 1 -25.05 -33.54 7.94
C MET A 1 -24.90 -32.12 7.46
N ALA A 2 -24.84 -31.16 8.38
CA ALA A 2 -24.93 -29.73 8.12
C ALA A 2 -23.61 -29.17 7.56
N LYS A 3 -23.73 -28.24 6.60
CA LYS A 3 -22.65 -27.35 6.15
C LYS A 3 -22.28 -26.37 7.27
N PRO A 4 -21.01 -25.99 7.46
CA PRO A 4 -20.68 -24.76 8.14
C PRO A 4 -20.93 -23.58 7.21
N SER A 5 -21.77 -22.67 7.67
CA SER A 5 -22.12 -21.39 7.08
C SER A 5 -21.17 -20.28 7.52
N ALA A 6 -20.72 -19.49 6.54
CA ALA A 6 -20.42 -18.05 6.55
C ALA A 6 -19.61 -17.44 7.71
N SER A 7 -18.52 -16.77 7.34
CA SER A 7 -18.22 -15.45 7.92
C SER A 7 -18.10 -14.45 6.77
N ALA A 8 -18.93 -13.41 6.87
CA ALA A 8 -19.06 -12.33 5.92
C ALA A 8 -17.80 -11.45 5.93
N ASN A 9 -17.42 -10.95 4.75
CA ASN A 9 -16.82 -9.63 4.66
C ASN A 9 -17.40 -8.93 3.44
N SER A 10 -18.48 -8.19 3.69
CA SER A 10 -18.98 -7.17 2.78
C SER A 10 -18.23 -5.86 3.05
N SER A 11 -17.32 -5.48 2.17
CA SER A 11 -16.84 -4.10 2.04
C SER A 11 -16.77 -3.72 0.57
N SER A 12 -17.92 -3.25 0.07
CA SER A 12 -18.08 -2.09 -0.80
C SER A 12 -16.93 -1.78 -1.77
N SER A 13 -17.09 -2.12 -3.05
CA SER A 13 -16.26 -1.63 -4.17
C SER A 13 -14.74 -1.71 -3.92
N GLY A 14 -14.29 -2.83 -3.35
CA GLY A 14 -12.92 -3.00 -2.88
C GLY A 14 -11.92 -3.07 -4.02
N PHE A 15 -10.92 -2.19 -3.98
CA PHE A 15 -9.67 -2.37 -4.72
C PHE A 15 -9.15 -3.79 -4.47
N GLU A 16 -8.88 -4.55 -5.53
CA GLU A 16 -8.27 -5.87 -5.41
C GLU A 16 -6.82 -5.69 -4.96
N ASP A 17 -6.44 -6.32 -3.85
CA ASP A 17 -5.06 -6.26 -3.38
C ASP A 17 -4.18 -7.13 -4.28
N LEU A 18 -3.57 -6.50 -5.27
CA LEU A 18 -2.67 -7.14 -6.24
C LEU A 18 -1.20 -7.05 -5.82
N LEU A 19 -0.89 -6.40 -4.69
CA LEU A 19 0.50 -6.27 -4.24
C LEU A 19 1.14 -7.63 -3.90
N PRO A 20 0.45 -8.61 -3.27
CA PRO A 20 1.00 -9.95 -3.05
C PRO A 20 1.32 -10.68 -4.37
N VAL A 21 0.46 -10.50 -5.39
CA VAL A 21 0.67 -11.08 -6.71
C VAL A 21 1.91 -10.47 -7.37
N MET A 22 2.08 -9.15 -7.29
CA MET A 22 3.28 -8.47 -7.78
C MET A 22 4.53 -8.93 -7.03
N ALA A 23 4.47 -9.05 -5.70
CA ALA A 23 5.58 -9.54 -4.88
C ALA A 23 6.02 -10.95 -5.28
N ASN A 24 5.06 -11.84 -5.53
CA ASN A 24 5.34 -13.23 -5.91
C ASN A 24 5.91 -13.34 -7.34
N ASN A 25 5.46 -12.52 -8.28
CA ASN A 25 5.91 -12.58 -9.68
C ASN A 25 7.21 -11.81 -9.94
N LEU A 26 7.42 -10.68 -9.25
CA LEU A 26 8.53 -9.76 -9.51
C LEU A 26 9.62 -9.82 -8.43
N GLY A 27 9.36 -10.48 -7.30
CA GLY A 27 10.20 -10.43 -6.11
C GLY A 27 10.11 -9.09 -5.37
N GLY A 28 10.80 -9.00 -4.23
CA GLY A 28 10.76 -7.80 -3.37
C GLY A 28 11.31 -6.54 -4.05
N GLU A 29 12.45 -6.65 -4.76
CA GLU A 29 13.02 -5.51 -5.50
C GLU A 29 12.12 -5.06 -6.65
N GLY A 30 11.49 -6.01 -7.36
CA GLY A 30 10.57 -5.70 -8.45
C GLY A 30 9.29 -5.03 -7.96
N LEU A 31 8.71 -5.51 -6.86
CA LEU A 31 7.58 -4.84 -6.20
C LEU A 31 7.94 -3.41 -5.81
N MET A 32 9.12 -3.20 -5.20
CA MET A 32 9.56 -1.87 -4.79
C MET A 32 9.73 -0.94 -6.01
N GLY A 33 10.21 -1.48 -7.12
CA GLY A 33 10.28 -0.77 -8.41
C GLY A 33 8.91 -0.33 -8.92
N GLU A 34 7.91 -1.21 -8.87
CA GLU A 34 6.53 -0.88 -9.29
C GLU A 34 5.88 0.15 -8.36
N LEU A 35 6.12 0.09 -7.05
CA LEU A 35 5.68 1.13 -6.12
C LEU A 35 6.33 2.49 -6.43
N CYS A 36 7.63 2.51 -6.77
CA CYS A 36 8.30 3.72 -7.24
C CYS A 36 7.68 4.26 -8.54
N ASN A 37 7.33 3.38 -9.47
CA ASN A 37 6.66 3.76 -10.71
C ASN A 37 5.27 4.35 -10.44
N GLY A 38 4.49 3.75 -9.54
CA GLY A 38 3.21 4.27 -9.08
C GLY A 38 3.34 5.64 -8.42
N PHE A 39 4.34 5.82 -7.54
CA PHE A 39 4.65 7.12 -6.95
C PHE A 39 4.94 8.17 -8.02
N ASN A 40 5.83 7.87 -8.97
CA ASN A 40 6.19 8.77 -10.06
C ASN A 40 4.99 9.12 -10.97
N LEU A 41 4.03 8.20 -11.08
CA LEU A 41 2.80 8.42 -11.82
C LEU A 41 1.89 9.41 -11.09
N LEU A 42 1.85 9.39 -9.74
CA LEU A 42 0.97 10.19 -8.88
C LEU A 42 1.57 11.53 -8.42
N MET A 43 2.89 11.66 -8.39
CA MET A 43 3.58 12.83 -7.83
C MET A 43 3.40 14.11 -8.66
N ASP A 44 3.46 15.25 -7.98
CA ASP A 44 3.77 16.54 -8.58
C ASP A 44 5.24 16.53 -9.05
N ARG A 45 5.46 16.74 -10.35
CA ARG A 45 6.80 16.68 -10.95
C ARG A 45 7.69 17.85 -10.55
N GLU A 46 7.10 19.00 -10.23
CA GLU A 46 7.86 20.18 -9.84
C GLU A 46 8.28 20.09 -8.37
N LYS A 47 7.40 19.54 -7.52
CA LYS A 47 7.65 19.45 -6.07
C LYS A 47 8.37 18.18 -5.64
N GLY A 48 8.35 17.11 -6.44
CA GLY A 48 8.99 15.86 -6.04
C GLY A 48 8.14 14.96 -5.12
N VAL A 49 6.88 15.33 -4.85
CA VAL A 49 6.01 14.71 -3.84
C VAL A 49 4.59 14.56 -4.36
N ILE A 50 3.80 13.64 -3.79
CA ILE A 50 2.37 13.56 -4.08
C ILE A 50 1.66 14.61 -3.25
N THR A 51 0.97 15.53 -3.91
CA THR A 51 0.10 16.51 -3.27
C THR A 51 -1.36 16.11 -3.47
N PHE A 52 -2.28 16.66 -2.68
CA PHE A 52 -3.71 16.47 -2.91
C PHE A 52 -4.10 16.81 -4.36
N ASP A 53 -3.60 17.94 -4.89
CA ASP A 53 -3.91 18.39 -6.25
C ASP A 53 -3.33 17.46 -7.32
N SER A 54 -2.10 16.99 -7.14
CA SER A 54 -1.49 16.04 -8.08
C SER A 54 -2.24 14.71 -8.05
N LEU A 55 -2.52 14.18 -6.86
CA LEU A 55 -3.26 12.95 -6.66
C LEU A 55 -4.63 13.04 -7.33
N LYS A 56 -5.41 14.09 -7.06
CA LYS A 56 -6.74 14.32 -7.65
C LYS A 56 -6.72 14.38 -9.17
N LYS A 57 -5.75 15.10 -9.74
CA LYS A 57 -5.62 15.23 -11.20
C LYS A 57 -5.28 13.89 -11.85
N LYS A 58 -4.39 13.12 -11.23
CA LYS A 58 -3.86 11.87 -11.79
C LYS A 58 -4.78 10.69 -11.54
N SER A 59 -5.47 10.65 -10.41
CA SER A 59 -6.53 9.66 -10.15
C SER A 59 -7.66 9.77 -11.19
N ALA A 60 -8.09 10.99 -11.50
CA ALA A 60 -9.06 11.24 -12.57
C ALA A 60 -8.55 10.75 -13.94
N LEU A 61 -7.27 10.96 -14.26
CA LEU A 61 -6.66 10.50 -15.52
C LEU A 61 -6.57 8.96 -15.61
N LEU A 62 -6.42 8.29 -14.48
CA LEU A 62 -6.37 6.82 -14.37
C LEU A 62 -7.77 6.18 -14.32
N GLY A 63 -8.83 6.97 -14.49
CA GLY A 63 -10.20 6.48 -14.45
C GLY A 63 -10.74 6.25 -13.04
N LEU A 64 -10.04 6.72 -12.00
CA LEU A 64 -10.47 6.66 -10.59
C LEU A 64 -11.31 7.88 -10.21
N GLN A 65 -12.16 8.33 -11.14
CA GLN A 65 -13.00 9.52 -11.03
C GLN A 65 -14.16 9.36 -10.02
N ASP A 66 -14.40 8.15 -9.52
CA ASP A 66 -15.39 7.86 -8.49
C ASP A 66 -14.90 8.19 -7.07
N LEU A 67 -13.60 8.46 -6.89
CA LEU A 67 -13.05 8.89 -5.62
C LEU A 67 -13.42 10.34 -5.33
N SER A 68 -14.06 10.59 -4.19
CA SER A 68 -14.40 11.93 -3.76
C SER A 68 -13.17 12.71 -3.27
N ASP A 69 -13.29 14.04 -3.21
CA ASP A 69 -12.25 14.88 -2.62
C ASP A 69 -11.95 14.48 -1.16
N ASP A 70 -12.95 13.99 -0.41
CA ASP A 70 -12.77 13.53 0.96
C ASP A 70 -12.00 12.20 1.02
N ASP A 71 -12.26 11.27 0.09
CA ASP A 71 -11.50 10.02 -0.01
C ASP A 71 -10.03 10.31 -0.33
N LEU A 72 -9.78 11.20 -1.28
CA LEU A 72 -8.41 11.59 -1.67
C LEU A 72 -7.68 12.32 -0.53
N ARG A 73 -8.37 13.19 0.22
CA ARG A 73 -7.79 13.80 1.43
C ARG A 73 -7.49 12.76 2.49
N SER A 74 -8.35 11.75 2.65
CA SER A 74 -8.12 10.66 3.60
C SER A 74 -6.89 9.84 3.22
N VAL A 75 -6.67 9.58 1.93
CA VAL A 75 -5.47 8.88 1.44
C VAL A 75 -4.20 9.65 1.79
N VAL A 76 -4.16 10.96 1.52
CA VAL A 76 -3.01 11.80 1.88
C VAL A 76 -2.81 11.81 3.39
N LYS A 77 -3.87 12.06 4.16
CA LYS A 77 -3.81 12.14 5.61
C LYS A 77 -3.36 10.84 6.29
N GLU A 78 -3.72 9.68 5.76
CA GLU A 78 -3.36 8.39 6.33
C GLU A 78 -1.89 8.01 6.06
N GLY A 79 -1.32 8.51 4.95
CA GLY A 79 0.07 8.25 4.60
C GLY A 79 1.05 9.32 5.10
N ASP A 80 0.59 10.52 5.39
CA ASP A 80 1.40 11.66 5.85
C ASP A 80 1.81 11.45 7.30
N PHE A 81 3.05 11.00 7.51
CA PHE A 81 3.55 10.62 8.83
C PHE A 81 4.28 11.77 9.53
N ASP A 82 4.84 12.71 8.77
CA ASP A 82 5.51 13.89 9.32
C ASP A 82 4.60 15.12 9.47
N GLY A 83 3.40 15.09 8.87
CA GLY A 83 2.37 16.10 8.98
C GLY A 83 2.58 17.31 8.08
N ASP A 84 3.38 17.20 7.02
CA ASP A 84 3.66 18.30 6.09
C ASP A 84 2.54 18.52 5.04
N GLY A 85 1.54 17.64 5.02
CA GLY A 85 0.37 17.70 4.15
C GLY A 85 0.61 17.17 2.74
N VAL A 86 1.75 16.51 2.48
CA VAL A 86 2.07 15.82 1.23
C VAL A 86 2.48 14.37 1.51
N LEU A 87 2.72 13.58 0.46
CA LEU A 87 3.32 12.26 0.61
C LEU A 87 4.64 12.22 -0.14
N ASN A 88 5.71 11.94 0.58
CA ASN A 88 6.99 11.57 -0.02
C ASN A 88 6.98 10.08 -0.44
N GLN A 89 8.04 9.64 -1.11
CA GLN A 89 8.12 8.29 -1.66
C GLN A 89 8.08 7.20 -0.58
N MET A 90 8.74 7.43 0.55
CA MET A 90 8.77 6.46 1.65
C MET A 90 7.38 6.32 2.26
N GLU A 91 6.71 7.44 2.53
CA GLU A 91 5.36 7.47 3.08
C GLU A 91 4.35 6.77 2.18
N PHE A 92 4.42 7.04 0.86
CA PHE A 92 3.61 6.36 -0.13
C PHE A 92 3.84 4.84 -0.11
N CYS A 93 5.10 4.39 -0.12
CA CYS A 93 5.41 2.96 -0.08
C CYS A 93 4.87 2.32 1.21
N VAL A 94 5.11 2.92 2.37
CA VAL A 94 4.61 2.42 3.66
C VAL A 94 3.09 2.35 3.67
N LEU A 95 2.40 3.37 3.15
CA LEU A 95 0.94 3.37 3.03
C LEU A 95 0.47 2.19 2.17
N MET A 96 1.05 1.98 0.99
CA MET A 96 0.70 0.86 0.11
C MET A 96 0.91 -0.50 0.79
N PHE A 97 2.02 -0.69 1.50
CA PHE A 97 2.27 -1.91 2.28
C PHE A 97 1.25 -2.11 3.41
N ARG A 98 0.87 -1.05 4.12
CA ARG A 98 -0.14 -1.11 5.20
C ARG A 98 -1.54 -1.46 4.67
N LEU A 99 -1.84 -1.05 3.44
CA LEU A 99 -3.11 -1.34 2.79
C LEU A 99 -3.19 -2.75 2.20
N SER A 100 -2.09 -3.51 2.18
CA SER A 100 -2.07 -4.93 1.81
C SER A 100 -1.96 -5.82 3.05
N PRO A 101 -3.07 -6.41 3.54
CA PRO A 101 -3.06 -7.23 4.73
C PRO A 101 -2.13 -8.44 4.61
N GLU A 102 -2.08 -9.06 3.42
CA GLU A 102 -1.25 -10.23 3.16
C GLU A 102 0.24 -9.90 3.21
N LEU A 103 0.67 -8.76 2.63
CA LEU A 103 2.06 -8.33 2.74
C LEU A 103 2.44 -7.94 4.17
N MET A 104 1.51 -7.31 4.90
CA MET A 104 1.68 -7.01 6.32
C MET A 104 1.88 -8.27 7.16
N GLU A 105 1.06 -9.31 6.94
CA GLU A 105 1.16 -10.59 7.64
C GLU A 105 2.45 -11.34 7.28
N ALA A 106 2.82 -11.38 6.00
CA ALA A 106 4.08 -11.97 5.55
C ALA A 106 5.30 -11.27 6.18
N SER A 107 5.28 -9.94 6.27
CA SER A 107 6.38 -9.18 6.90
C SER A 107 6.52 -9.49 8.40
N ARG A 108 5.40 -9.70 9.10
CA ARG A 108 5.40 -10.10 10.52
C ARG A 108 5.98 -11.50 10.69
N PHE A 109 5.59 -12.43 9.82
CA PHE A 109 6.11 -13.80 9.86
C PHE A 109 7.63 -13.84 9.63
N LEU A 110 8.13 -13.12 8.63
CA LEU A 110 9.57 -13.04 8.34
C LEU A 110 10.37 -12.43 9.50
N LEU A 111 9.81 -11.42 10.17
CA LEU A 111 10.43 -10.82 11.35
C LEU A 111 10.52 -11.82 12.51
N GLU A 112 9.44 -12.56 12.78
CA GLU A 112 9.43 -13.62 13.80
C GLU A 112 10.44 -14.73 13.47
N GLU A 113 10.54 -15.14 12.20
CA GLU A 113 11.50 -16.14 11.75
C GLU A 113 12.96 -15.66 11.91
N ALA A 114 13.24 -14.39 11.57
CA ALA A 114 14.57 -13.80 11.75
C ALA A 114 14.99 -13.79 13.23
N PHE A 115 14.08 -13.42 14.14
CA PHE A 115 14.34 -13.48 15.58
C PHE A 115 14.56 -14.92 16.08
N GLN A 116 13.82 -15.90 15.55
CA GLN A 116 14.02 -17.31 15.89
C GLN A 116 15.37 -17.84 15.37
N HIS A 117 15.82 -17.35 14.22
CA HIS A 117 17.09 -17.77 13.63
C HIS A 117 18.29 -17.19 14.38
N GLU A 118 18.20 -15.97 14.90
CA GLU A 118 19.22 -15.40 15.81
C GLU A 118 19.35 -16.24 17.10
N PHE A 119 18.25 -16.70 17.69
CA PHE A 119 18.29 -17.54 18.90
C PHE A 119 18.89 -18.93 18.68
N LYS A 120 18.79 -19.50 17.47
CA LYS A 120 19.40 -20.80 17.13
C LYS A 120 20.88 -20.71 16.76
N GLN A 121 21.42 -19.53 16.46
CA GLN A 121 22.84 -19.35 16.16
C GLN A 121 23.73 -19.17 17.41
N PHE A 122 23.11 -18.95 18.58
CA PHE A 122 23.77 -18.77 19.88
C PHE A 122 23.74 -20.03 20.78
N LEU A 123 23.20 -21.15 20.30
CA LEU A 123 23.27 -22.49 20.91
C LEU A 123 24.09 -23.42 20.01
#